data_AF-A7GLS5-F1
#
_entry.id   AF-A7GLS5-F1
#
_cell.length_a   1.000
_cell.length_b   1.000
_cell.length_c   1.000
_cell.angle_alpha   90.00
_cell.angle_beta   90.00
_cell.angle_gamma   90.00
#
_symmetry.space_group_name_H-M   'P 1'
#
loop_
_entity.id
_entity.type
_entity.pdbx_description
1 polymer ?
#
loop_
_entity_poly.entity_id
_entity_poly.type
_entity_poly.pdbx_seq_one_letter_code
_entity_poly.pdbx_strand_id
1 'polypeptide(L)'
;MMTEMGLRRSTKWSGYQAQHIIPAEMADNPVIKKIGMNFDDSSNGIFLRVPDDNISTMARHRGYHSVYNEVVARALNKMDINQSIDSLQKQVYDLQKNLRKLQGNGLPLYPSQGATVELWERKLKQLEIQNK
;
A
#
# COMPACT_ATOMS: atom_id res chain seq x y z
N MET A 1 10.36 11.09 8.85
CA MET A 1 9.22 11.29 7.93
C MET A 1 9.55 11.15 6.43
N MET A 2 10.18 12.11 5.72
CA MET A 2 10.35 12.02 4.24
C MET A 2 11.04 10.73 3.78
N THR A 3 12.18 10.39 4.40
CA THR A 3 12.94 9.16 4.09
C THR A 3 12.16 7.89 4.43
N GLU A 4 11.49 7.85 5.58
CA GLU A 4 10.64 6.70 5.99
C GLU A 4 9.49 6.47 5.01
N MET A 5 8.98 7.53 4.39
CA MET A 5 7.87 7.48 3.43
C MET A 5 8.34 7.38 1.97
N GLY A 6 9.63 7.05 1.74
CA GLY A 6 10.15 6.69 0.42
C GLY A 6 10.72 7.83 -0.42
N LEU A 7 10.89 9.04 0.14
CA LEU A 7 11.52 10.18 -0.57
C LEU A 7 12.85 10.57 0.05
N ARG A 8 13.77 11.07 -0.79
CA ARG A 8 15.03 11.64 -0.28
C ARG A 8 14.72 12.86 0.59
N ARG A 9 15.51 13.09 1.65
CA ARG A 9 15.35 14.25 2.56
C ARG A 9 15.40 15.60 1.84
N SER A 10 16.09 15.69 0.71
CA SER A 10 16.17 16.90 -0.13
C SER A 10 14.98 17.12 -1.06
N THR A 11 14.03 16.18 -1.12
CA THR A 11 12.86 16.28 -2.00
C THR A 11 11.93 17.39 -1.49
N LYS A 12 11.52 18.30 -2.38
CA LYS A 12 10.50 19.30 -2.06
C LYS A 12 9.16 18.59 -1.86
N TRP A 13 8.39 19.01 -0.86
CA TRP A 13 7.08 18.46 -0.56
C TRP A 13 6.06 18.73 -1.69
N SER A 14 6.19 19.89 -2.36
CA SER A 14 5.33 20.29 -3.47
C SER A 14 5.35 19.22 -4.57
N GLY A 15 4.17 18.76 -4.98
CA GLY A 15 4.01 17.73 -6.00
C GLY A 15 3.87 16.31 -5.44
N TYR A 16 3.82 16.13 -4.12
CA TYR A 16 3.59 14.84 -3.47
C TYR A 16 2.39 14.88 -2.53
N GLN A 17 1.73 13.73 -2.38
CA GLN A 17 0.73 13.48 -1.34
C GLN A 17 1.08 12.22 -0.58
N ALA A 18 0.86 12.27 0.74
CA ALA A 18 0.92 11.09 1.58
C ALA A 18 -0.25 10.15 1.23
N GLN A 19 0.05 8.86 1.22
CA GLN A 19 -0.86 7.76 0.96
C GLN A 19 -0.63 6.72 2.05
N HIS A 20 -1.72 6.22 2.64
CA HIS A 20 -1.65 5.06 3.52
C HIS A 20 -1.46 3.79 2.68
N ILE A 21 -0.51 2.94 3.08
CA ILE A 21 -0.24 1.66 2.43
C ILE A 21 -1.36 0.68 2.78
N ILE A 22 -1.69 0.52 4.07
CA ILE A 22 -2.97 -0.04 4.48
C ILE A 22 -3.93 1.14 4.67
N PRO A 23 -4.95 1.30 3.81
CA PRO A 23 -5.88 2.43 3.88
C PRO A 23 -6.62 2.46 5.22
N ALA A 24 -6.93 3.66 5.72
CA ALA A 24 -7.66 3.83 6.98
C ALA A 24 -9.06 3.19 6.93
N GLU A 25 -9.63 3.02 5.74
CA GLU A 25 -10.88 2.29 5.51
C GLU A 25 -10.79 0.81 5.92
N MET A 26 -9.60 0.26 6.13
CA MET A 26 -9.40 -1.09 6.65
C MET A 26 -9.52 -1.18 8.18
N ALA A 27 -9.78 -0.07 8.89
CA ALA A 27 -9.86 -0.03 10.35
C ALA A 27 -10.87 -1.05 10.93
N ASP A 28 -11.94 -1.35 10.19
CA ASP A 28 -12.94 -2.34 10.60
C ASP A 28 -12.61 -3.79 10.27
N ASN A 29 -11.52 -4.05 9.54
CA ASN A 29 -11.10 -5.41 9.20
C ASN A 29 -10.71 -6.19 10.47
N PRO A 30 -11.21 -7.44 10.67
CA PRO A 30 -10.94 -8.22 11.88
C PRO A 30 -9.45 -8.43 12.17
N VAL A 31 -8.63 -8.64 11.15
CA VAL A 31 -7.18 -8.83 11.31
C VAL A 31 -6.54 -7.56 11.85
N ILE A 32 -6.86 -6.41 11.24
CA ILE A 32 -6.35 -5.10 11.67
C ILE A 32 -6.74 -4.79 13.11
N LYS A 33 -8.02 -5.00 13.47
CA LYS A 33 -8.50 -4.82 14.85
C LYS A 33 -7.75 -5.72 15.82
N LYS A 34 -7.55 -6.99 15.46
CA LYS A 34 -6.86 -7.97 16.32
C LYS A 34 -5.40 -7.58 16.58
N ILE A 35 -4.69 -7.06 15.58
CA ILE A 35 -3.28 -6.69 15.73
C ILE A 35 -3.07 -5.28 16.31
N GLY A 36 -4.13 -4.47 16.43
CA GLY A 36 -4.06 -3.12 16.98
C GLY A 36 -3.20 -2.16 16.16
N MET A 37 -3.29 -2.21 14.83
CA MET A 37 -2.44 -1.42 13.94
C MET A 37 -2.65 0.10 14.09
N ASN A 38 -1.56 0.86 14.21
CA ASN A 38 -1.58 2.32 14.10
C ASN A 38 -1.47 2.75 12.62
N PHE A 39 -2.52 3.37 12.07
CA PHE A 39 -2.57 3.79 10.68
C PHE A 39 -1.69 5.00 10.35
N ASP A 40 -1.48 5.88 11.33
CA ASP A 40 -0.75 7.14 11.18
C ASP A 40 0.76 6.98 11.39
N ASP A 41 1.22 5.75 11.67
CA ASP A 41 2.64 5.45 11.76
C ASP A 41 3.33 5.64 10.40
N SER A 42 4.54 6.23 10.40
CA SER A 42 5.23 6.55 9.15
C SER A 42 5.58 5.30 8.32
N SER A 43 5.69 4.12 8.95
CA SER A 43 5.87 2.84 8.26
C SER A 43 4.66 2.44 7.40
N ASN A 44 3.46 2.95 7.71
CA ASN A 44 2.25 2.79 6.90
C ASN A 44 2.08 3.90 5.84
N GLY A 45 3.01 4.84 5.73
CA GLY A 45 2.92 5.96 4.78
C GLY A 45 3.88 5.82 3.60
N ILE A 46 3.41 6.16 2.39
CA ILE A 46 4.26 6.43 1.22
C ILE A 46 3.91 7.79 0.61
N PHE A 47 4.91 8.56 0.20
CA PHE A 47 4.66 9.73 -0.62
C PHE A 47 4.62 9.35 -2.09
N LEU A 48 3.52 9.68 -2.75
CA LEU A 48 3.33 9.49 -4.18
C LEU A 48 3.17 10.83 -4.87
N ARG A 49 3.58 10.90 -6.14
CA ARG A 49 3.42 12.14 -6.91
C ARG A 49 1.95 12.42 -7.14
N VAL A 50 1.56 13.69 -7.05
CA VAL A 50 0.27 14.12 -7.59
C VAL A 50 0.30 13.95 -9.11
N PRO A 51 -0.84 13.68 -9.77
CA PRO A 51 -0.91 13.65 -11.22
C PRO A 51 -0.44 14.98 -11.85
N ASP A 52 0.55 14.91 -12.75
CA ASP A 52 1.09 16.01 -13.56
C ASP A 52 1.46 15.53 -14.99
N ASP A 53 2.08 16.33 -15.84
CA ASP A 53 2.45 15.89 -17.20
C ASP A 53 3.83 15.20 -17.27
N ASN A 54 4.54 15.07 -16.14
CA ASN A 54 5.90 14.56 -16.11
C ASN A 54 5.96 13.03 -15.95
N ILE A 55 6.92 12.39 -16.61
CA ILE A 55 7.15 10.95 -16.43
C ILE A 55 7.55 10.66 -14.98
N SER A 56 6.90 9.65 -14.37
CA SER A 56 7.18 9.18 -13.03
C SER A 56 7.42 7.68 -13.02
N THR A 57 8.44 7.23 -12.29
CA THR A 57 8.69 5.82 -12.01
C THR A 57 7.82 5.26 -10.88
N MET A 58 7.17 6.15 -10.12
CA MET A 58 6.28 5.82 -9.01
C MET A 58 4.81 6.02 -9.40
N ALA A 59 3.92 5.33 -8.68
CA ALA A 59 2.49 5.50 -8.79
C ALA A 59 2.11 6.95 -8.47
N ARG A 60 0.95 7.35 -8.98
CA ARG A 60 0.38 8.68 -8.73
C ARG A 60 -0.78 8.57 -7.78
N HIS A 61 -0.95 9.59 -6.94
CA HIS A 61 -1.99 9.62 -5.93
C HIS A 61 -2.63 11.01 -5.84
N ARG A 62 -3.96 11.02 -5.90
CA ARG A 62 -4.81 12.16 -5.56
C ARG A 62 -6.16 11.68 -5.05
N GLY A 63 -6.32 11.65 -3.74
CA GLY A 63 -7.57 11.24 -3.10
C GLY A 63 -7.94 9.77 -3.35
N TYR A 64 -9.22 9.46 -3.17
CA TYR A 64 -9.75 8.10 -3.07
C TYR A 64 -9.48 7.17 -4.28
N HIS A 65 -9.14 5.90 -4.02
CA HIS A 65 -8.77 4.87 -5.02
C HIS A 65 -9.41 3.50 -4.73
N SER A 66 -10.64 3.30 -5.19
CA SER A 66 -11.44 2.09 -4.89
C SER A 66 -10.75 0.75 -5.20
N VAL A 67 -10.09 0.65 -6.36
CA VAL A 67 -9.42 -0.61 -6.78
C VAL A 67 -8.33 -1.01 -5.79
N TYR A 68 -7.50 -0.05 -5.37
CA TYR A 68 -6.43 -0.33 -4.42
C TYR A 68 -7.00 -0.72 -3.05
N ASN A 69 -7.99 0.02 -2.55
CA ASN A 69 -8.68 -0.32 -1.31
C ASN A 69 -9.27 -1.73 -1.33
N GLU A 70 -9.89 -2.13 -2.44
CA GLU A 70 -10.44 -3.47 -2.61
C GLU A 70 -9.36 -4.56 -2.59
N VAL A 71 -8.23 -4.33 -3.26
CA VAL A 71 -7.08 -5.26 -3.25
C VAL A 71 -6.57 -5.47 -1.82
N VAL A 72 -6.39 -4.40 -1.05
CA VAL A 72 -5.92 -4.50 0.34
C VAL A 72 -6.93 -5.24 1.21
N ALA A 73 -8.23 -4.94 1.08
CA ALA A 73 -9.28 -5.64 1.79
C ALA A 73 -9.28 -7.14 1.49
N ARG A 74 -9.19 -7.52 0.22
CA ARG A 74 -9.12 -8.93 -0.22
C ARG A 74 -7.88 -9.64 0.32
N ALA A 75 -6.72 -8.97 0.35
CA ALA A 75 -5.50 -9.54 0.90
C ALA A 75 -5.61 -9.80 2.41
N LEU A 76 -6.14 -8.85 3.17
CA LEU A 76 -6.39 -9.00 4.61
C LEU A 76 -7.42 -10.12 4.90
N ASN A 77 -8.51 -10.18 4.12
CA ASN A 77 -9.56 -11.18 4.28
C ASN A 77 -9.09 -12.62 3.98
N LYS A 78 -7.95 -12.80 3.31
CA LYS A 78 -7.35 -14.13 3.05
C LYS A 78 -6.52 -14.64 4.23
N MET A 79 -6.19 -13.79 5.21
CA MET A 79 -5.40 -14.20 6.37
C MET A 79 -6.28 -14.98 7.37
N ASP A 80 -5.70 -16.01 7.99
CA ASP A 80 -6.41 -16.80 9.01
C ASP A 80 -6.40 -16.05 10.35
N ILE A 81 -7.54 -15.45 10.69
CA ILE A 81 -7.73 -14.68 11.93
C ILE A 81 -7.46 -15.50 13.20
N ASN A 82 -7.46 -16.83 13.14
CA ASN A 82 -7.20 -17.69 14.32
C ASN A 82 -5.70 -17.80 14.64
N GLN A 83 -4.82 -17.36 13.75
CA GLN A 83 -3.39 -17.34 14.01
C GLN A 83 -3.01 -16.36 15.13
N SER A 84 -1.81 -16.52 15.68
CA SER A 84 -1.29 -15.63 16.73
C SER A 84 -1.18 -14.18 16.24
N ILE A 85 -1.21 -13.24 17.19
CA ILE A 85 -1.02 -11.82 16.88
C ILE A 85 0.30 -11.61 16.15
N ASP A 86 1.40 -12.21 16.61
CA ASP A 86 2.72 -12.08 15.99
C ASP A 86 2.73 -12.59 14.53
N SER A 87 2.04 -13.70 14.26
CA SER A 87 1.94 -14.25 12.90
C SER A 87 1.15 -13.33 11.97
N LEU A 88 0.04 -12.77 12.45
CA LEU A 88 -0.78 -11.82 11.70
C LEU A 88 -0.06 -10.48 11.50
N GLN A 89 0.64 -9.96 12.52
CA GLN A 89 1.47 -8.77 12.41
C GLN A 89 2.55 -8.94 11.35
N LYS A 90 3.22 -10.11 11.32
CA LYS A 90 4.21 -10.42 10.28
C LYS A 90 3.58 -10.45 8.89
N GLN A 91 2.41 -11.06 8.73
CA GLN A 91 1.72 -11.10 7.43
C GLN A 91 1.26 -9.71 6.95
N VAL A 92 0.72 -8.89 7.83
CA VAL A 92 0.33 -7.50 7.52
C VAL A 92 1.56 -6.68 7.15
N TYR A 93 2.67 -6.85 7.87
CA TYR A 93 3.94 -6.19 7.54
C TYR A 93 4.50 -6.63 6.18
N ASP A 94 4.48 -7.93 5.86
CA ASP A 94 4.91 -8.46 4.57
C ASP A 94 4.02 -7.91 3.43
N LEU A 95 2.70 -7.84 3.66
CA LEU A 95 1.75 -7.19 2.74
C LEU A 95 2.08 -5.70 2.54
N GLN A 96 2.31 -4.94 3.61
CA GLN A 96 2.70 -3.53 3.54
C GLN A 96 3.96 -3.32 2.69
N LYS A 97 4.99 -4.14 2.88
CA LYS A 97 6.23 -4.06 2.10
C LYS A 97 5.99 -4.31 0.61
N ASN A 98 5.20 -5.32 0.28
CA ASN A 98 4.90 -5.64 -1.13
C ASN A 98 4.08 -4.53 -1.79
N LEU A 99 3.05 -4.01 -1.12
CA LEU A 99 2.25 -2.89 -1.60
C LEU A 99 3.09 -1.63 -1.81
N ARG A 100 3.95 -1.29 -0.84
CA ARG A 100 4.88 -0.16 -0.95
C ARG A 100 5.81 -0.31 -2.16
N LYS A 101 6.36 -1.51 -2.38
CA LYS A 101 7.23 -1.81 -3.52
C LYS A 101 6.50 -1.63 -4.85
N LEU A 102 5.28 -2.15 -4.98
CA LEU A 102 4.49 -2.03 -6.21
C LEU A 102 4.11 -0.58 -6.52
N GLN A 103 3.71 0.19 -5.51
CA GLN A 103 3.44 1.62 -5.67
C GLN A 103 4.72 2.40 -6.05
N GLY A 104 5.84 2.09 -5.39
CA GLY A 104 7.16 2.66 -5.74
C GLY A 104 7.62 2.33 -7.16
N ASN A 105 7.15 1.23 -7.73
CA ASN A 105 7.43 0.77 -9.09
C ASN A 105 6.40 1.24 -10.14
N GLY A 106 5.48 2.12 -9.77
CA GLY A 106 4.56 2.72 -10.75
C GLY A 106 3.27 1.96 -10.99
N LEU A 107 2.93 0.94 -10.19
CA LEU A 107 1.67 0.22 -10.37
C LEU A 107 0.47 1.17 -10.12
N PRO A 108 -0.46 1.32 -11.07
CA PRO A 108 -1.48 2.37 -11.01
C PRO A 108 -2.49 2.09 -9.91
N LEU A 109 -2.98 3.16 -9.26
CA LEU A 109 -4.01 3.09 -8.22
C LEU A 109 -5.43 3.26 -8.78
N TYR A 110 -5.58 3.90 -9.95
CA TYR A 110 -6.88 4.31 -10.50
C TYR A 110 -7.26 3.51 -11.76
N PRO A 111 -8.55 3.16 -11.94
CA PRO A 111 -9.03 2.52 -13.17
C PRO A 111 -8.69 3.31 -14.43
N SER A 112 -8.76 4.64 -14.38
CA SER A 112 -8.39 5.54 -15.49
C SER A 112 -6.92 5.46 -15.89
N GLN A 113 -6.07 4.87 -15.04
CA GLN A 113 -4.66 4.60 -15.28
C GLN A 113 -4.38 3.11 -15.56
N GLY A 114 -5.42 2.30 -15.74
CA GLY A 114 -5.32 0.86 -15.99
C GLY A 114 -5.23 0.00 -14.72
N ALA A 115 -5.52 0.55 -13.54
CA ALA A 115 -5.58 -0.27 -12.33
C ALA A 115 -6.80 -1.21 -12.36
N THR A 116 -6.55 -2.50 -12.16
CA THR A 116 -7.58 -3.51 -11.93
C THR A 116 -7.19 -4.38 -10.74
N VAL A 117 -8.19 -4.96 -10.07
CA VAL A 117 -7.94 -5.88 -8.94
C VAL A 117 -7.08 -7.06 -9.39
N GLU A 118 -7.39 -7.64 -10.56
CA GLU A 118 -6.64 -8.76 -11.14
C GLU A 118 -5.16 -8.40 -11.38
N LEU A 119 -4.89 -7.22 -11.95
CA LEU A 119 -3.51 -6.76 -12.18
C LEU A 119 -2.74 -6.68 -10.87
N TRP A 120 -3.33 -6.09 -9.84
CA TRP A 120 -2.73 -5.95 -8.52
C TRP A 120 -2.48 -7.30 -7.84
N GLU A 121 -3.49 -8.18 -7.80
CA GLU A 121 -3.36 -9.51 -7.21
C GLU A 121 -2.30 -10.34 -7.93
N ARG A 122 -2.23 -10.27 -9.26
CA ARG A 122 -1.18 -10.92 -10.06
C ARG A 122 0.22 -10.40 -9.69
N LYS A 123 0.37 -9.09 -9.51
CA LYS A 123 1.66 -8.48 -9.14
C LYS A 123 2.07 -8.79 -7.70
N LEU A 124 1.13 -8.83 -6.76
CA LEU A 124 1.38 -9.26 -5.38
C LEU A 124 1.86 -10.72 -5.34
N LYS A 125 1.14 -11.63 -6.02
CA LYS A 125 1.52 -13.04 -6.12
C LYS A 125 2.93 -13.25 -6.71
N GLN A 126 3.31 -12.44 -7.71
CA GLN A 126 4.67 -12.48 -8.27
C GLN A 126 5.75 -12.14 -7.23
N LEU A 127 5.50 -11.16 -6.36
CA LEU A 127 6.44 -10.80 -5.29
C LEU A 127 6.52 -11.86 -4.19
N GLU A 128 5.38 -12.46 -3.82
CA GLU A 128 5.33 -13.53 -2.82
C GLU A 128 6.13 -14.76 -3.23
N ILE A 129 6.16 -15.09 -4.54
CA ILE A 129 6.97 -16.20 -5.07
C ILE A 129 8.46 -15.87 -5.06
N GLN A 130 8.84 -14.62 -5.37
CA GLN A 130 10.24 -14.18 -5.41
C GLN A 130 10.90 -14.06 -4.04
N ASN A 131 10.10 -13.93 -2.98
CA ASN A 131 10.58 -13.77 -1.61
C ASN A 131 10.62 -15.10 -0.82
N LYS A 132 10.28 -16.23 -1.46
CA LYS A 132 10.42 -17.59 -0.92
C LYS A 132 11.72 -18.22 -1.39
#